data_AF-A0A3N4VHC7-F1
#
_entry.id   AF-A0A3N4VHC7-F1
#
_cell.length_a   1.000
_cell.length_b   1.000
_cell.length_c   1.000
_cell.angle_alpha   90.00
_cell.angle_beta   90.00
_cell.angle_gamma   90.00
#
_symmetry.space_group_name_H-M   'P 1'
#
loop_
_entity.id
_entity.type
_entity.pdbx_description
1 polymer ?
#
loop_
_entity_poly.entity_id
_entity_poly.type
_entity_poly.pdbx_seq_one_letter_code
_entity_poly.pdbx_strand_id
1 'polypeptide(L)'
;MPPGGPASPGGSASRWRDLTVAVELPAAAFGAAVDVDDLLSEPDLHFATGAPTSRLVLMPRLGTFSRLVLEWETLPEIGIFSATSWPADTFTTAEIARLETWMRDVASVCHAHRDRVRATAERAVRDASSGLDRSEPSTVGAGDATGHVVSAHVGTRAAGPTPSARYPIVDVTGPVGAPSDPSVRELRFVDRATGTELGRRLTAHDDAESAFEPLADGVTRDDLADWYDEHIVREVLFDDVWQVCVHLLAGLEAPADVVYFS
;
A
#
# COMPACT_ATOMS: atom_id res chain seq x y z
N MET A 1 -48.62 20.17 -21.74
CA MET A 1 -47.22 19.94 -22.11
C MET A 1 -46.40 21.18 -21.74
N PRO A 2 -45.55 21.12 -20.70
CA PRO A 2 -44.39 21.98 -20.60
C PRO A 2 -43.14 21.29 -21.21
N PRO A 3 -42.13 22.06 -21.64
CA PRO A 3 -41.01 21.57 -22.43
C PRO A 3 -39.91 20.95 -21.55
N GLY A 4 -39.19 19.98 -22.13
CA GLY A 4 -38.07 19.30 -21.50
C GLY A 4 -36.95 20.27 -21.12
N GLY A 5 -36.59 20.25 -19.84
CA GLY A 5 -35.33 20.85 -19.36
C GLY A 5 -34.13 20.01 -19.83
N PRO A 6 -32.97 20.63 -20.04
CA PRO A 6 -31.75 19.91 -20.41
C PRO A 6 -31.41 18.90 -19.31
N ALA A 7 -31.10 17.67 -19.72
CA ALA A 7 -30.50 16.68 -18.85
C ALA A 7 -29.25 17.29 -18.21
N SER A 8 -29.26 17.45 -16.89
CA SER A 8 -28.07 17.77 -16.13
C SER A 8 -27.00 16.73 -16.48
N PRO A 9 -25.76 17.15 -16.80
CA PRO A 9 -24.68 16.21 -17.09
C PRO A 9 -24.53 15.28 -15.87
N GLY A 10 -24.44 13.98 -16.18
CA GLY A 10 -24.49 12.89 -15.20
C GLY A 10 -23.64 13.19 -13.97
N GLY A 11 -24.28 13.12 -12.81
CA GLY A 11 -23.57 13.14 -11.53
C GLY A 11 -22.47 12.09 -11.57
N SER A 12 -21.26 12.51 -11.24
CA SER A 12 -20.10 11.64 -11.02
C SER A 12 -20.53 10.52 -10.07
N ALA A 13 -20.79 9.33 -10.61
CA ALA A 13 -20.92 8.14 -9.81
C ALA A 13 -19.62 8.02 -9.01
N SER A 14 -19.74 7.84 -7.70
CA SER A 14 -18.61 7.62 -6.81
C SER A 14 -17.62 6.64 -7.47
N ARG A 15 -16.40 7.08 -7.78
CA ARG A 15 -15.31 6.24 -8.33
C ARG A 15 -14.79 5.22 -7.31
N TRP A 16 -15.43 5.12 -6.14
CA TRP A 16 -15.08 4.19 -5.09
C TRP A 16 -15.43 2.76 -5.48
N ARG A 17 -14.47 1.87 -5.34
CA ARG A 17 -14.57 0.43 -5.60
C ARG A 17 -14.19 -0.33 -4.34
N ASP A 18 -14.84 -1.45 -4.12
CA ASP A 18 -14.47 -2.42 -3.09
C ASP A 18 -13.69 -3.56 -3.77
N LEU A 19 -12.38 -3.63 -3.54
CA LEU A 19 -11.49 -4.63 -4.09
C LEU A 19 -11.37 -5.80 -3.10
N THR A 20 -11.81 -7.00 -3.50
CA THR A 20 -11.53 -8.21 -2.73
C THR A 20 -10.14 -8.75 -3.07
N VAL A 21 -9.22 -8.77 -2.10
CA VAL A 21 -7.85 -9.25 -2.24
C VAL A 21 -7.68 -10.56 -1.49
N ALA A 22 -7.26 -11.61 -2.19
CA ALA A 22 -6.86 -12.87 -1.57
C ALA A 22 -5.43 -12.79 -1.05
N VAL A 23 -5.26 -13.01 0.25
CA VAL A 23 -3.98 -12.99 0.96
C VAL A 23 -3.66 -14.39 1.42
N GLU A 24 -2.48 -14.89 1.06
CA GLU A 24 -2.04 -16.21 1.49
C GLU A 24 -1.14 -16.09 2.73
N LEU A 25 -1.62 -16.63 3.86
CA LEU A 25 -0.99 -16.54 5.18
C LEU A 25 -0.34 -17.85 5.62
N PRO A 26 0.80 -17.81 6.32
CA PRO A 26 1.37 -18.99 6.99
C PRO A 26 0.49 -19.38 8.19
N ALA A 27 0.53 -20.67 8.57
CA ALA A 27 -0.19 -21.17 9.74
C ALA A 27 0.16 -20.39 11.04
N ALA A 28 1.40 -19.92 11.15
CA ALA A 28 1.88 -19.14 12.30
C ALA A 28 1.13 -17.80 12.51
N ALA A 29 0.47 -17.26 11.48
CA ALA A 29 -0.34 -16.04 11.62
C ALA A 29 -1.62 -16.29 12.43
N PHE A 30 -2.15 -17.52 12.43
CA PHE A 30 -3.41 -17.84 13.09
C PHE A 30 -3.21 -17.98 14.60
N GLY A 31 -3.79 -17.04 15.35
CA GLY A 31 -3.62 -16.96 16.80
C GLY A 31 -2.33 -16.26 17.23
N ALA A 32 -1.59 -15.64 16.32
CA ALA A 32 -0.34 -14.95 16.65
C ALA A 32 -0.52 -13.85 17.71
N ALA A 33 -1.66 -13.15 17.69
CA ALA A 33 -1.95 -12.07 18.65
C ALA A 33 -2.64 -12.54 19.94
N VAL A 34 -2.96 -13.83 20.12
CA VAL A 34 -3.72 -14.33 21.29
C VAL A 34 -3.06 -13.94 22.61
N ASP A 35 -1.74 -13.96 22.66
CA ASP A 35 -0.98 -13.67 23.88
C ASP A 35 -0.84 -12.17 24.18
N VAL A 36 -1.37 -11.28 23.34
CA VAL A 36 -1.35 -9.83 23.53
C VAL A 36 -2.71 -9.16 23.25
N ASP A 37 -3.74 -9.91 22.90
CA ASP A 37 -5.06 -9.40 22.50
C ASP A 37 -5.68 -8.47 23.57
N ASP A 38 -5.50 -8.80 24.85
CA ASP A 38 -5.93 -7.98 25.99
C ASP A 38 -5.23 -6.60 26.08
N LEU A 39 -4.12 -6.42 25.36
CA LEU A 39 -3.33 -5.20 25.35
C LEU A 39 -3.66 -4.30 24.16
N LEU A 40 -4.33 -4.83 23.14
CA LEU A 40 -4.63 -4.17 21.88
C LEU A 40 -6.07 -3.65 21.85
N SER A 41 -6.27 -2.49 21.24
CA SER A 41 -7.60 -1.90 21.03
C SER A 41 -7.58 -1.07 19.77
N GLU A 42 -8.08 -1.63 18.67
CA GLU A 42 -7.93 -1.05 17.32
C GLU A 42 -6.45 -0.72 17.04
N PRO A 43 -5.54 -1.72 17.10
CA PRO A 43 -4.12 -1.48 16.91
C PRO A 43 -3.82 -1.08 15.46
N ASP A 44 -2.77 -0.27 15.30
CA ASP A 44 -2.23 0.06 13.98
C ASP A 44 -0.77 -0.37 13.90
N LEU A 45 -0.46 -1.24 12.93
CA LEU A 45 0.82 -1.92 12.79
C LEU A 45 1.45 -1.66 11.43
N HIS A 46 2.59 -0.97 11.41
CA HIS A 46 3.31 -0.61 10.18
C HIS A 46 4.62 -1.38 10.06
N PHE A 47 4.80 -2.05 8.93
CA PHE A 47 6.07 -2.69 8.56
C PHE A 47 6.69 -1.96 7.38
N ALA A 48 7.90 -1.45 7.54
CA ALA A 48 8.65 -0.83 6.46
C ALA A 48 10.01 -1.52 6.30
N THR A 49 10.35 -1.84 5.05
CA THR A 49 11.65 -2.40 4.66
C THR A 49 12.43 -1.35 3.87
N GLY A 50 13.60 -0.95 4.37
CA GLY A 50 14.48 -0.01 3.67
C GLY A 50 15.95 -0.37 3.86
N ALA A 51 16.81 0.23 3.04
CA ALA A 51 18.23 0.30 3.34
C ALA A 51 18.49 1.56 4.17
N PRO A 52 19.23 1.50 5.29
CA PRO A 52 19.93 0.33 5.84
C PRO A 52 19.09 -0.53 6.80
N THR A 53 17.89 -0.09 7.21
CA THR A 53 17.11 -0.72 8.28
C THR A 53 15.67 -1.05 7.88
N SER A 54 15.18 -2.16 8.41
CA SER A 54 13.75 -2.47 8.48
C SER A 54 13.19 -2.09 9.85
N ARG A 55 11.90 -1.79 9.90
CA ARG A 55 11.21 -1.42 11.14
C ARG A 55 9.80 -1.97 11.19
N LEU A 56 9.37 -2.31 12.40
CA LEU A 56 8.00 -2.61 12.76
C LEU A 56 7.55 -1.59 13.81
N VAL A 57 6.46 -0.88 13.55
CA VAL A 57 5.90 0.14 14.45
C VAL A 57 4.50 -0.27 14.84
N LEU A 58 4.25 -0.38 16.13
CA LEU A 58 2.95 -0.67 16.70
C LEU A 58 2.42 0.55 17.45
N MET A 59 1.21 0.95 17.14
CA MET A 59 0.35 1.77 17.98
C MET A 59 -0.71 0.85 18.58
N PRO A 60 -0.55 0.39 19.83
CA PRO A 60 -1.34 -0.73 20.36
C PRO A 60 -2.80 -0.35 20.63
N ARG A 61 -3.08 0.92 20.87
CA ARG A 61 -4.43 1.42 21.17
C ARG A 61 -4.67 2.74 20.44
N LEU A 62 -5.73 2.79 19.63
CA LEU A 62 -6.15 4.03 18.97
C LEU A 62 -6.42 5.12 20.02
N GLY A 63 -5.97 6.35 19.75
CA GLY A 63 -6.16 7.50 20.65
C GLY A 63 -5.24 7.56 21.87
N THR A 64 -4.36 6.57 22.06
CA THR A 64 -3.26 6.67 23.03
C THR A 64 -1.97 7.13 22.36
N PHE A 65 -1.17 7.94 23.05
CA PHE A 65 0.16 8.32 22.59
C PHE A 65 1.19 7.24 22.94
N SER A 66 0.86 5.98 22.64
CA SER A 66 1.72 4.82 22.82
C SER A 66 2.23 4.33 21.48
N ARG A 67 3.55 4.19 21.38
CA ARG A 67 4.25 3.76 20.19
C ARG A 67 5.39 2.82 20.59
N LEU A 68 5.32 1.61 20.07
CA LEU A 68 6.37 0.62 20.20
C LEU A 68 7.06 0.48 18.84
N VAL A 69 8.38 0.40 18.85
CA VAL A 69 9.20 0.35 17.64
C VAL A 69 10.25 -0.73 17.79
N LEU A 70 10.32 -1.63 16.81
CA LEU A 70 11.39 -2.59 16.64
C LEU A 70 12.13 -2.27 15.34
N GLU A 71 13.42 -1.95 15.40
CA GLU A 71 14.27 -1.65 14.24
C GLU A 71 15.42 -2.65 14.12
N TRP A 72 15.73 -3.09 12.90
CA TRP A 72 16.82 -4.03 12.64
C TRP A 72 17.46 -3.82 11.28
N GLU A 73 18.75 -4.15 11.15
CA GLU A 73 19.48 -4.11 9.87
C GLU A 73 19.39 -5.44 9.13
N THR A 74 19.68 -6.55 9.82
CA THR A 74 19.79 -7.88 9.22
C THR A 74 18.68 -8.80 9.70
N LEU A 75 18.56 -8.99 11.01
CA LEU A 75 17.69 -9.98 11.63
C LEU A 75 16.80 -9.34 12.72
N PRO A 76 15.48 -9.58 12.72
CA PRO A 76 14.57 -9.05 13.74
C PRO A 76 14.91 -9.44 15.18
N GLU A 77 15.48 -10.63 15.39
CA GLU A 77 15.75 -11.21 16.70
C GLU A 77 16.78 -10.39 17.50
N ILE A 78 17.70 -9.71 16.81
CA ILE A 78 18.71 -8.83 17.39
C ILE A 78 18.37 -7.35 17.24
N GLY A 79 17.15 -7.04 16.80
CA GLY A 79 16.65 -5.69 16.62
C GLY A 79 16.57 -4.90 17.92
N ILE A 80 16.65 -3.58 17.79
CA ILE A 80 16.52 -2.62 18.89
C ILE A 80 15.03 -2.37 19.11
N PHE A 81 14.55 -2.72 20.29
CA PHE A 81 13.18 -2.45 20.71
C PHE A 81 13.13 -1.17 21.56
N SER A 82 12.11 -0.35 21.33
CA SER A 82 11.82 0.82 22.14
C SER A 82 10.32 0.97 22.32
N ALA A 83 9.90 1.38 23.52
CA ALA A 83 8.52 1.65 23.86
C ALA A 83 8.43 3.08 24.40
N THR A 84 7.62 3.90 23.75
CA THR A 84 7.31 5.26 24.20
C THR A 84 5.81 5.34 24.45
N SER A 85 5.39 5.80 25.62
CA SER A 85 3.99 5.93 25.97
C SER A 85 3.73 7.22 26.72
N TRP A 86 2.55 7.78 26.52
CA TRP A 86 2.05 8.90 27.31
C TRP A 86 0.59 8.64 27.69
N PRO A 87 0.29 8.45 29.00
CA PRO A 87 1.20 8.46 30.15
C PRO A 87 2.28 7.35 30.12
N ALA A 88 3.43 7.58 30.77
CA ALA A 88 4.57 6.66 30.72
C ALA A 88 4.31 5.28 31.38
N ASP A 89 3.28 5.21 32.23
CA ASP A 89 2.82 4.01 32.95
C ASP A 89 1.63 3.33 32.26
N THR A 90 1.37 3.62 30.97
CA THR A 90 0.29 2.99 30.19
C THR A 90 0.40 1.46 30.16
N PHE A 91 1.63 0.93 30.16
CA PHE A 91 1.92 -0.50 30.20
C PHE A 91 2.93 -0.82 31.30
N THR A 92 2.68 -1.90 32.02
CA THR A 92 3.64 -2.49 32.95
C THR A 92 4.82 -3.10 32.20
N THR A 93 5.94 -3.31 32.91
CA THR A 93 7.12 -3.97 32.33
C THR A 93 6.81 -5.36 31.78
N ALA A 94 5.90 -6.11 32.40
CA ALA A 94 5.49 -7.44 31.93
C ALA A 94 4.68 -7.37 30.64
N GLU A 95 3.79 -6.39 30.50
CA GLU A 95 3.03 -6.16 29.27
C GLU A 95 3.93 -5.68 28.13
N ILE A 96 4.88 -4.80 28.41
CA ILE A 96 5.90 -4.38 27.43
C ILE A 96 6.71 -5.58 26.94
N ALA A 97 7.12 -6.48 27.84
CA ALA A 97 7.86 -7.70 27.46
C ALA A 97 7.02 -8.64 26.58
N ARG A 98 5.73 -8.83 26.89
CA ARG A 98 4.80 -9.61 26.04
C ARG A 98 4.68 -8.99 24.64
N LEU A 99 4.45 -7.67 24.58
CA LEU A 99 4.37 -6.94 23.31
C LEU A 99 5.68 -7.00 22.52
N GLU A 100 6.83 -6.90 23.17
CA GLU A 100 8.13 -7.03 22.52
C GLU A 100 8.32 -8.44 21.93
N THR A 101 8.04 -9.50 22.70
CA THR A 101 8.13 -10.88 22.21
C THR A 101 7.25 -11.08 20.98
N TRP A 102 5.98 -10.68 21.07
CA TRP A 102 5.05 -10.74 19.94
C TRP A 102 5.55 -9.94 18.74
N MET A 103 6.01 -8.69 18.92
CA MET A 103 6.53 -7.86 17.83
C MET A 103 7.75 -8.48 17.16
N ARG A 104 8.62 -9.18 17.89
CA ARG A 104 9.77 -9.88 17.32
C ARG A 104 9.32 -11.06 16.46
N ASP A 105 8.38 -11.86 16.93
CA ASP A 105 7.82 -12.98 16.17
C ASP A 105 7.14 -12.50 14.88
N VAL A 106 6.31 -11.45 14.98
CA VAL A 106 5.67 -10.80 13.83
C VAL A 106 6.71 -10.25 12.86
N ALA A 107 7.75 -9.58 13.36
CA ALA A 107 8.82 -9.05 12.51
C ALA A 107 9.56 -10.17 11.76
N SER A 108 9.81 -11.33 12.39
CA SER A 108 10.40 -12.50 11.71
C SER A 108 9.47 -13.05 10.63
N VAL A 109 8.16 -13.14 10.87
CA VAL A 109 7.19 -13.55 9.85
C VAL A 109 7.13 -12.54 8.71
N CYS A 110 6.96 -11.24 8.99
CA CYS A 110 6.94 -10.19 7.98
C CYS A 110 8.24 -10.15 7.15
N HIS A 111 9.39 -10.32 7.80
CA HIS A 111 10.68 -10.36 7.13
C HIS A 111 10.81 -11.57 6.19
N ALA A 112 10.38 -12.76 6.63
CA ALA A 112 10.42 -13.98 5.83
C ALA A 112 9.43 -13.94 4.63
N HIS A 113 8.29 -13.26 4.79
CA HIS A 113 7.23 -13.19 3.77
C HIS A 113 7.20 -11.87 2.97
N ARG A 114 8.16 -10.96 3.16
CA ARG A 114 8.17 -9.61 2.56
C ARG A 114 7.95 -9.57 1.06
N ASP A 115 8.57 -10.49 0.31
CA ASP A 115 8.50 -10.52 -1.15
C ASP A 115 7.12 -10.95 -1.62
N ARG A 116 6.45 -11.81 -0.82
CA ARG A 116 5.08 -12.26 -1.06
C ARG A 116 4.05 -11.19 -0.71
N VAL A 117 4.29 -10.42 0.35
CA VAL A 117 3.49 -9.22 0.66
C VAL A 117 3.57 -8.22 -0.49
N ARG A 118 4.78 -7.90 -0.95
CA ARG A 118 5.01 -7.05 -2.12
C ARG A 118 4.27 -7.56 -3.35
N ALA A 119 4.46 -8.83 -3.70
CA ALA A 119 3.83 -9.44 -4.87
C ALA A 119 2.30 -9.42 -4.79
N THR A 120 1.73 -9.52 -3.58
CA THR A 120 0.29 -9.42 -3.35
C THR A 120 -0.24 -8.01 -3.60
N ALA A 121 0.46 -6.99 -3.07
CA ALA A 121 0.12 -5.59 -3.32
C ALA A 121 0.28 -5.20 -4.80
N GLU A 122 1.39 -5.57 -5.45
CA GLU A 122 1.61 -5.34 -6.88
C GLU A 122 0.53 -6.01 -7.75
N ARG A 123 0.12 -7.23 -7.39
CA ARG A 123 -0.96 -7.94 -8.08
C ARG A 123 -2.29 -7.22 -7.92
N ALA A 124 -2.65 -6.81 -6.69
CA ALA A 124 -3.88 -6.09 -6.42
C ALA A 124 -3.97 -4.79 -7.24
N VAL A 125 -2.88 -4.01 -7.31
CA VAL A 125 -2.79 -2.80 -8.14
C VAL A 125 -2.94 -3.12 -9.63
N ARG A 126 -2.27 -4.17 -10.12
CA ARG A 126 -2.38 -4.60 -11.51
C ARG A 126 -3.80 -5.03 -11.88
N ASP A 127 -4.46 -5.80 -11.03
CA ASP A 127 -5.81 -6.29 -11.24
C ASP A 127 -6.83 -5.13 -11.19
N ALA A 128 -6.71 -4.25 -10.19
CA ALA A 128 -7.55 -3.06 -10.06
C ALA A 128 -7.42 -2.13 -11.27
N SER A 129 -6.19 -1.85 -11.72
CA SER A 129 -5.92 -1.03 -12.92
C SER A 129 -6.35 -1.71 -14.23
N SER A 130 -6.53 -3.03 -14.21
CA SER A 130 -7.13 -3.79 -15.32
C SER A 130 -8.68 -3.82 -15.26
N GLY A 131 -9.28 -3.17 -14.25
CA GLY A 131 -10.72 -3.09 -14.06
C GLY A 131 -11.34 -4.27 -13.31
N LEU A 132 -10.53 -5.10 -12.64
CA LEU A 132 -11.02 -6.21 -11.83
C LEU A 132 -11.31 -5.74 -10.40
N ASP A 133 -12.42 -6.20 -9.82
CA ASP A 133 -12.79 -5.97 -8.40
C ASP A 133 -12.37 -7.15 -7.50
N ARG A 134 -11.67 -8.14 -8.06
CA ARG A 134 -11.11 -9.28 -7.33
C ARG A 134 -9.67 -9.52 -7.76
N SER A 135 -8.78 -9.68 -6.78
CA SER A 135 -7.38 -10.04 -6.99
C SER A 135 -7.05 -11.35 -6.29
N GLU A 136 -6.92 -12.40 -7.08
CA GLU A 136 -6.62 -13.76 -6.59
C GLU A 136 -5.28 -14.25 -7.17
N PRO A 137 -4.46 -14.96 -6.39
CA PRO A 137 -3.25 -15.58 -6.93
C PRO A 137 -3.62 -16.66 -7.96
N SER A 138 -2.94 -16.66 -9.11
CA SER A 138 -3.18 -17.64 -10.19
C SER A 138 -2.81 -19.08 -9.80
N THR A 139 -1.93 -19.24 -8.81
CA THR A 139 -1.50 -20.51 -8.26
C THR A 139 -1.24 -20.31 -6.77
N VAL A 140 -1.94 -21.05 -5.92
CA VAL A 140 -1.57 -21.15 -4.50
C VAL A 140 -0.23 -21.87 -4.45
N GLY A 141 0.78 -21.25 -3.84
CA GLY A 141 2.14 -21.76 -3.87
C GLY A 141 2.21 -23.22 -3.39
N ALA A 142 2.62 -24.14 -4.26
CA ALA A 142 2.74 -25.58 -3.97
C ALA A 142 3.79 -25.92 -2.89
N GLY A 143 4.49 -24.92 -2.35
CA GLY A 143 5.62 -25.07 -1.43
C GLY A 143 5.27 -25.04 0.06
N ASP A 144 4.03 -24.70 0.43
CA ASP A 144 3.62 -24.64 1.83
C ASP A 144 2.26 -25.31 2.01
N ALA A 145 2.26 -26.62 2.27
CA ALA A 145 1.06 -27.44 2.45
C ALA A 145 0.18 -27.01 3.66
N THR A 146 0.58 -25.94 4.36
CA THR A 146 -0.04 -25.38 5.56
C THR A 146 -0.46 -23.91 5.39
N GLY A 147 -0.36 -23.34 4.18
CA GLY A 147 -0.81 -21.97 3.90
C GLY A 147 -2.33 -21.88 3.81
N HIS A 148 -2.91 -20.83 4.39
CA HIS A 148 -4.33 -20.53 4.28
C HIS A 148 -4.55 -19.31 3.39
N VAL A 149 -5.60 -19.34 2.57
CA VAL A 149 -6.02 -18.16 1.79
C VAL A 149 -7.20 -17.51 2.49
N VAL A 150 -7.03 -16.22 2.82
CA VAL A 150 -8.10 -15.38 3.36
C VAL A 150 -8.42 -14.27 2.38
N SER A 151 -9.63 -13.71 2.47
CA SER A 151 -10.03 -12.57 1.67
C SER A 151 -10.11 -11.33 2.55
N ALA A 152 -9.56 -10.23 2.05
CA ALA A 152 -9.70 -8.90 2.65
C ALA A 152 -10.39 -7.95 1.65
N HIS A 153 -11.13 -7.00 2.18
CA HIS A 153 -11.79 -5.95 1.40
C HIS A 153 -10.97 -4.67 1.51
N VAL A 154 -10.65 -4.06 0.37
CA VAL A 154 -9.85 -2.83 0.30
C VAL A 154 -10.59 -1.83 -0.56
N GLY A 155 -10.98 -0.72 0.04
CA GLY A 155 -11.58 0.39 -0.68
C GLY A 155 -10.55 1.11 -1.55
N THR A 156 -10.90 1.44 -2.79
CA THR A 156 -9.97 2.11 -3.70
C THR A 156 -10.68 3.02 -4.69
N ARG A 157 -9.95 4.02 -5.20
CA ARG A 157 -10.35 4.85 -6.35
C ARG A 157 -9.62 4.46 -7.63
N ALA A 158 -8.76 3.45 -7.59
CA ALA A 158 -7.97 3.02 -8.74
C ALA A 158 -8.90 2.70 -9.91
N ALA A 159 -8.73 3.44 -11.01
CA ALA A 159 -9.57 3.30 -12.17
C ALA A 159 -9.15 2.09 -13.00
N GLY A 160 -10.14 1.38 -13.54
CA GLY A 160 -9.92 0.44 -14.62
C GLY A 160 -9.59 1.14 -15.94
N PRO A 161 -9.29 0.38 -17.01
CA PRO A 161 -8.95 0.95 -18.30
C PRO A 161 -10.15 1.73 -18.87
N THR A 162 -9.89 2.91 -19.44
CA THR A 162 -10.93 3.66 -20.16
C THR A 162 -11.07 3.08 -21.58
N PRO A 163 -12.21 2.44 -21.95
CA PRO A 163 -12.31 1.65 -23.18
C PRO A 163 -12.10 2.42 -24.49
N SER A 164 -12.29 3.74 -24.47
CA SER A 164 -12.12 4.63 -25.63
C SER A 164 -10.87 5.50 -25.56
N ALA A 165 -10.06 5.38 -24.51
CA ALA A 165 -8.83 6.16 -24.39
C ALA A 165 -7.76 5.63 -25.35
N ARG A 166 -6.97 6.55 -25.91
CA ARG A 166 -5.83 6.21 -26.77
C ARG A 166 -4.78 5.38 -26.04
N TYR A 167 -4.60 5.67 -24.75
CA TYR A 167 -3.72 4.96 -23.83
C TYR A 167 -4.56 4.51 -22.63
N PRO A 168 -5.17 3.31 -22.68
CA PRO A 168 -6.13 2.86 -21.67
C PRO A 168 -5.50 2.67 -20.29
N ILE A 169 -4.21 2.32 -20.25
CA ILE A 169 -3.43 2.18 -19.02
C ILE A 169 -2.04 2.74 -19.25
N VAL A 170 -1.67 3.71 -18.42
CA VAL A 170 -0.33 4.30 -18.40
C VAL A 170 0.33 3.94 -17.09
N ASP A 171 1.56 3.42 -17.17
CA ASP A 171 2.44 3.15 -16.04
C ASP A 171 3.36 4.34 -15.80
N VAL A 172 3.60 4.64 -14.53
CA VAL A 172 4.57 5.65 -14.11
C VAL A 172 5.75 4.93 -13.48
N THR A 173 6.96 5.22 -13.97
CA THR A 173 8.20 4.56 -13.51
C THR A 173 9.22 5.59 -13.02
N GLY A 174 10.03 5.19 -12.03
CA GLY A 174 11.02 6.04 -11.37
C GLY A 174 10.72 6.22 -9.87
N PRO A 175 11.25 7.25 -9.19
CA PRO A 175 12.10 8.29 -9.76
C PRO A 175 13.51 7.77 -10.08
N VAL A 176 14.01 8.11 -11.26
CA VAL A 176 15.43 8.01 -11.60
C VAL A 176 16.05 9.40 -11.62
N GLY A 177 17.34 9.53 -11.28
CA GLY A 177 18.05 10.79 -11.52
C GLY A 177 18.06 11.07 -13.02
N ALA A 178 17.68 12.28 -13.43
CA ALA A 178 17.66 12.64 -14.83
C ALA A 178 19.08 12.46 -15.41
N PRO A 179 19.24 11.83 -16.60
CA PRO A 179 20.58 11.56 -17.15
C PRO A 179 21.45 12.81 -17.33
N SER A 180 20.81 13.95 -17.57
CA SER A 180 21.46 15.25 -17.75
C SER A 180 21.73 16.01 -16.45
N ASP A 181 21.00 15.70 -15.38
CA ASP A 181 21.13 16.36 -14.08
C ASP A 181 20.65 15.42 -12.95
N PRO A 182 21.57 14.81 -12.17
CA PRO A 182 21.21 13.92 -11.06
C PRO A 182 20.42 14.60 -9.93
N SER A 183 20.44 15.94 -9.86
CA SER A 183 19.64 16.70 -8.89
C SER A 183 18.16 16.78 -9.29
N VAL A 184 17.84 16.51 -10.56
CA VAL A 184 16.47 16.43 -11.04
C VAL A 184 15.98 14.99 -10.95
N ARG A 185 14.84 14.79 -10.29
CA ARG A 185 14.15 13.50 -10.30
C ARG A 185 13.17 13.45 -11.45
N GLU A 186 13.23 12.35 -12.19
CA GLU A 186 12.41 12.10 -13.37
C GLU A 186 11.49 10.91 -13.12
N LEU A 187 10.19 11.13 -13.35
CA LEU A 187 9.20 10.07 -13.53
C LEU A 187 8.83 9.99 -15.01
N ARG A 188 8.69 8.77 -15.53
CA ARG A 188 8.33 8.52 -16.94
C ARG A 188 6.95 7.92 -17.04
N PHE A 189 6.17 8.42 -18.00
CA PHE A 189 4.86 7.89 -18.36
C PHE A 189 5.02 6.95 -19.54
N VAL A 190 4.60 5.70 -19.38
CA VAL A 190 4.79 4.65 -20.37
C VAL A 190 3.45 4.00 -20.66
N ASP A 191 3.08 3.88 -21.93
CA ASP A 191 1.94 3.06 -22.32
C ASP A 191 2.21 1.60 -21.97
N ARG A 192 1.39 1.02 -21.09
CA ARG A 192 1.56 -0.36 -20.62
C ARG A 192 1.54 -1.37 -21.76
N ALA A 193 0.72 -1.12 -22.79
CA ALA A 193 0.53 -2.08 -23.88
C ALA A 193 1.74 -2.16 -24.83
N THR A 194 2.37 -1.02 -25.12
CA THR A 194 3.43 -0.94 -26.13
C THR A 194 4.82 -0.65 -25.56
N GLY A 195 4.91 -0.22 -24.30
CA GLY A 195 6.15 0.26 -23.70
C GLY A 195 6.60 1.63 -24.24
N THR A 196 5.73 2.33 -24.99
CA THR A 196 6.05 3.64 -25.57
C THR A 196 6.08 4.71 -24.48
N GLU A 197 7.16 5.50 -24.44
CA GLU A 197 7.25 6.66 -23.57
C GLU A 197 6.34 7.79 -24.09
N LEU A 198 5.43 8.26 -23.23
CA LEU A 198 4.41 9.26 -23.55
C LEU A 198 4.80 10.65 -23.08
N GLY A 199 5.61 10.73 -22.02
CA GLY A 199 6.04 11.97 -21.41
C GLY A 199 6.83 11.74 -20.13
N ARG A 200 7.18 12.83 -19.46
CA ARG A 200 7.92 12.81 -18.19
C ARG A 200 7.44 13.91 -17.23
N ARG A 201 7.63 13.66 -15.94
CA ARG A 201 7.49 14.65 -14.86
C ARG A 201 8.86 14.89 -14.25
N LEU A 202 9.30 16.13 -14.29
CA LEU A 202 10.57 16.57 -13.72
C LEU A 202 10.32 17.26 -12.38
N THR A 203 11.11 16.93 -11.36
CA THR A 203 11.07 17.57 -10.03
C THR A 203 12.48 17.93 -9.64
N ALA A 204 12.78 19.22 -9.49
CA ALA A 204 14.08 19.69 -9.01
C ALA A 204 14.25 19.38 -7.51
N HIS A 205 15.47 19.12 -7.05
CA HIS A 205 15.73 18.79 -5.65
C HIS A 205 15.33 19.90 -4.67
N ASP A 206 15.53 21.16 -5.10
CA ASP A 206 15.44 22.35 -4.25
C ASP A 206 14.13 23.12 -4.44
N ASP A 207 13.25 22.69 -5.35
CA ASP A 207 12.02 23.40 -5.71
C ASP A 207 10.78 22.51 -5.57
N ALA A 208 9.68 23.08 -5.11
CA ALA A 208 8.38 22.41 -5.09
C ALA A 208 7.72 22.36 -6.49
N GLU A 209 8.29 23.06 -7.48
CA GLU A 209 7.73 23.15 -8.81
C GLU A 209 8.07 21.90 -9.63
N SER A 210 7.02 21.17 -10.04
CA SER A 210 7.14 20.03 -10.93
C SER A 210 6.61 20.36 -12.32
N ALA A 211 7.35 19.98 -13.35
CA ALA A 211 6.97 20.23 -14.74
C ALA A 211 6.57 18.92 -15.44
N PHE A 212 5.45 18.96 -16.15
CA PHE A 212 5.02 17.90 -17.06
C PHE A 212 5.46 18.21 -18.50
N GLU A 213 6.14 17.26 -19.12
CA GLU A 213 6.68 17.36 -20.47
C GLU A 213 6.17 16.20 -21.34
N PRO A 214 5.18 16.44 -22.21
CA PRO A 214 4.73 15.47 -23.19
C PRO A 214 5.79 15.19 -24.25
N LEU A 215 5.94 13.92 -24.62
CA LEU A 215 6.89 13.48 -25.64
C LEU A 215 6.20 12.80 -26.84
N ALA A 216 5.03 12.20 -26.64
CA ALA A 216 4.26 11.56 -27.71
C ALA A 216 3.24 12.51 -28.35
N ASP A 217 2.97 12.32 -29.64
CA ASP A 217 2.04 13.15 -30.40
C ASP A 217 0.59 13.02 -29.88
N GLY A 218 -0.05 14.15 -29.67
CA GLY A 218 -1.39 14.25 -29.09
C GLY A 218 -1.48 13.93 -27.59
N VAL A 219 -0.36 13.81 -26.87
CA VAL A 219 -0.33 13.82 -25.39
C VAL A 219 -0.16 15.26 -24.92
N THR A 220 -0.97 15.65 -23.94
CA THR A 220 -0.97 16.99 -23.33
C THR A 220 -0.42 16.94 -21.90
N ARG A 221 -0.17 18.12 -21.31
CA ARG A 221 0.22 18.19 -19.89
C ARG A 221 -0.90 17.74 -18.96
N ASP A 222 -2.15 18.00 -19.32
CA ASP A 222 -3.32 17.59 -18.54
C ASP A 222 -3.45 16.07 -18.53
N ASP A 223 -3.19 15.40 -19.66
CA ASP A 223 -3.14 13.92 -19.70
C ASP A 223 -2.08 13.36 -18.74
N LEU A 224 -0.89 13.96 -18.71
CA LEU A 224 0.18 13.53 -17.80
C LEU A 224 -0.17 13.79 -16.33
N ALA A 225 -0.86 14.89 -16.02
CA ALA A 225 -1.33 15.20 -14.68
C ALA A 225 -2.38 14.18 -14.23
N ASP A 226 -3.37 13.87 -15.07
CA ASP A 226 -4.40 12.87 -14.77
C ASP A 226 -3.79 11.47 -14.57
N TRP A 227 -2.82 11.07 -15.40
CA TRP A 227 -2.12 9.79 -15.22
C TRP A 227 -1.24 9.76 -13.97
N TYR A 228 -0.71 10.92 -13.54
CA TYR A 228 0.05 11.03 -12.31
C TYR A 228 -0.86 10.90 -11.08
N ASP A 229 -2.02 11.56 -11.08
CA ASP A 229 -3.00 11.42 -10.00
C ASP A 229 -3.46 9.96 -9.85
N GLU A 230 -3.72 9.29 -10.97
CA GLU A 230 -4.05 7.87 -10.99
C GLU A 230 -2.88 6.99 -10.53
N HIS A 231 -1.62 7.37 -10.81
CA HIS A 231 -0.46 6.69 -10.23
C HIS A 231 -0.41 6.85 -8.71
N ILE A 232 -0.66 8.04 -8.15
CA ILE A 232 -0.72 8.24 -6.70
C ILE A 232 -1.82 7.38 -6.07
N VAL A 233 -2.99 7.28 -6.69
CA VAL A 233 -4.07 6.39 -6.21
C VAL A 233 -3.63 4.92 -6.19
N ARG A 234 -2.82 4.49 -7.16
CA ARG A 234 -2.29 3.12 -7.22
C ARG A 234 -1.20 2.86 -6.19
N GLU A 235 -0.34 3.84 -5.90
CA GLU A 235 0.64 3.75 -4.80
C GLU A 235 -0.06 3.65 -3.45
N VAL A 236 -1.12 4.44 -3.26
CA VAL A 236 -1.96 4.35 -2.07
C VAL A 236 -2.60 2.97 -1.93
N LEU A 237 -3.18 2.42 -3.00
CA LEU A 237 -3.71 1.05 -3.00
C LEU A 237 -2.63 0.01 -2.68
N PHE A 238 -1.40 0.20 -3.19
CA PHE A 238 -0.28 -0.68 -2.85
C PHE A 238 -0.02 -0.66 -1.34
N ASP A 239 0.07 0.53 -0.74
CA ASP A 239 0.32 0.71 0.69
C ASP A 239 -0.83 0.13 1.54
N ASP A 240 -2.08 0.29 1.12
CA ASP A 240 -3.24 -0.28 1.81
C ASP A 240 -3.20 -1.81 1.82
N VAL A 241 -2.94 -2.43 0.67
CA VAL A 241 -2.85 -3.90 0.57
C VAL A 241 -1.63 -4.41 1.33
N TRP A 242 -0.52 -3.68 1.31
CA TRP A 242 0.65 -3.97 2.13
C TRP A 242 0.29 -3.98 3.61
N GLN A 243 -0.40 -2.94 4.09
CA GLN A 243 -0.81 -2.82 5.48
C GLN A 243 -1.78 -3.92 5.90
N VAL A 244 -2.73 -4.27 5.04
CA VAL A 244 -3.64 -5.41 5.24
C VAL A 244 -2.85 -6.70 5.42
N CYS A 245 -1.89 -6.98 4.54
CA CYS A 245 -1.06 -8.17 4.65
C CYS A 245 -0.28 -8.20 5.97
N VAL A 246 0.29 -7.07 6.39
CA VAL A 246 1.06 -6.95 7.64
C VAL A 246 0.20 -7.25 8.86
N HIS A 247 -1.02 -6.70 8.92
CA HIS A 247 -1.95 -6.97 10.03
C HIS A 247 -2.35 -8.45 10.07
N LEU A 248 -2.71 -9.01 8.93
CA LEU A 248 -3.11 -10.41 8.84
C LEU A 248 -1.95 -11.37 9.20
N LEU A 249 -0.71 -11.07 8.79
CA LEU A 249 0.48 -11.82 9.21
C LEU A 249 0.75 -11.72 10.71
N ALA A 250 0.35 -10.61 11.34
CA ALA A 250 0.47 -10.40 12.77
C ALA A 250 -0.66 -11.05 13.59
N GLY A 251 -1.62 -11.72 12.92
CA GLY A 251 -2.81 -12.30 13.55
C GLY A 251 -3.83 -11.26 14.00
N LEU A 252 -3.77 -10.05 13.45
CA LEU A 252 -4.72 -8.97 13.68
C LEU A 252 -5.81 -8.98 12.61
N GLU A 253 -6.93 -8.33 12.90
CA GLU A 253 -7.93 -8.01 11.88
C GLU A 253 -7.31 -7.07 10.83
N ALA A 254 -7.72 -7.20 9.57
CA ALA A 254 -7.37 -6.22 8.56
C ALA A 254 -7.89 -4.84 9.01
N PRO A 255 -7.10 -3.76 8.87
CA PRO A 255 -7.53 -2.43 9.29
C PRO A 255 -8.86 -2.10 8.61
N ALA A 256 -9.87 -1.76 9.41
CA ALA A 256 -11.21 -1.48 8.92
C ALA A 256 -11.14 -0.33 7.90
N ASP A 257 -11.50 -0.65 6.66
CA ASP A 257 -11.62 0.22 5.50
C ASP A 257 -10.66 1.43 5.49
N VAL A 258 -9.56 1.35 4.74
CA VAL A 258 -8.80 2.56 4.40
C VAL A 258 -9.66 3.43 3.46
N VAL A 259 -10.61 4.15 4.03
CA VAL A 259 -11.44 5.12 3.32
C VAL A 259 -10.69 6.44 3.35
N TYR A 260 -9.94 6.72 2.29
CA TYR A 260 -9.49 8.09 2.05
C TYR A 260 -10.73 8.96 1.80
N PHE A 261 -11.07 9.78 2.79
CA PHE A 261 -12.19 10.71 2.73
C PHE A 261 -12.21 11.52 1.43
N SER A 262 -13.42 11.90 1.02
CA SER A 262 -13.75 12.71 -0.17
C SER A 262 -13.23 14.13 -0.06
#